data_AF-A0A920ISK8-F1
#
_entry.id   AF-A0A920ISK8-F1
#
_cell.length_a   1.000
_cell.length_b   1.000
_cell.length_c   1.000
_cell.angle_alpha   90.00
_cell.angle_beta   90.00
_cell.angle_gamma   90.00
#
_symmetry.space_group_name_H-M   'P 1'
#
loop_
_entity.id
_entity.type
_entity.pdbx_description
1 polymer ?
#
loop_
_entity_poly.entity_id
_entity_poly.type
_entity_poly.pdbx_seq_one_letter_code
_entity_poly.pdbx_strand_id
1 'polypeptide(L)' 'MKYFKHILKSSGFILAVIYTIGHLFIAMACALIITGAALNLAAIDAIIEPLINGFWFYALHGLGRI' A
#
# COMPACT_ATOMS: atom_id res chain seq x y z
N MET A 1 -17.89 14.57 -22.91
CA MET A 1 -17.16 13.66 -22.01
C MET A 1 -15.65 13.94 -21.95
N LYS A 2 -15.21 15.21 -21.83
CA LYS A 2 -13.77 15.57 -21.69
C LYS A 2 -13.48 16.29 -20.37
N TYR A 3 -14.47 16.99 -19.79
CA TYR A 3 -14.34 17.74 -18.54
C TYR A 3 -14.34 16.87 -17.27
N PHE A 4 -15.08 15.75 -17.25
CA PHE A 4 -15.16 14.84 -16.10
C PHE A 4 -13.79 14.21 -15.74
N LYS A 5 -12.95 13.96 -16.75
CA LYS A 5 -11.58 13.42 -16.56
C LYS A 5 -10.64 14.41 -15.87
N HIS A 6 -10.87 15.73 -15.97
CA HIS A 6 -10.01 16.74 -15.36
C HIS A 6 -10.33 17.00 -13.88
N ILE A 7 -11.60 16.89 -13.48
CA ILE A 7 -12.02 16.95 -12.08
C ILE A 7 -11.53 15.74 -11.28
N LEU A 8 -11.53 14.54 -11.88
CA LEU A 8 -10.92 13.35 -11.29
C LEU A 8 -9.39 13.47 -11.14
N LYS A 9 -8.74 14.31 -11.96
CA LYS A 9 -7.28 14.51 -11.95
C LYS A 9 -6.82 15.55 -10.92
N SER A 10 -7.70 16.45 -10.47
CA SER A 10 -7.33 17.57 -9.59
C SER A 10 -7.33 17.21 -8.09
N SER A 11 -8.01 16.14 -7.69
CA SER A 11 -8.07 15.69 -6.29
C SER A 11 -7.28 14.40 -6.06
N GLY A 12 -6.36 14.05 -6.98
CA GLY A 12 -5.59 12.80 -6.91
C GLY A 12 -4.79 12.66 -5.62
N PHE A 13 -4.30 13.76 -5.05
CA PHE A 13 -3.57 13.76 -3.78
C PHE A 13 -4.47 13.43 -2.59
N ILE A 14 -5.63 14.10 -2.47
CA ILE A 14 -6.58 13.83 -1.39
C ILE A 14 -7.14 12.41 -1.50
N LEU A 15 -7.46 11.98 -2.72
CA LEU A 15 -7.93 10.63 -2.97
C LEU A 15 -6.85 9.59 -2.64
N ALA A 16 -5.59 9.86 -2.97
CA ALA A 16 -4.46 9.01 -2.61
C ALA A 16 -4.28 8.92 -1.08
N VAL A 17 -4.34 10.04 -0.36
CA VAL A 17 -4.22 10.06 1.11
C VAL A 17 -5.34 9.25 1.76
N ILE A 18 -6.60 9.47 1.35
CA ILE A 18 -7.75 8.72 1.88
C ILE A 18 -7.62 7.23 1.54
N TYR A 19 -7.19 6.90 0.32
CA TYR A 19 -6.99 5.53 -0.13
C TYR A 19 -5.89 4.82 0.66
N THR A 20 -4.74 5.46 0.88
CA THR A 20 -3.61 4.90 1.63
C THR A 20 -3.98 4.66 3.09
N ILE A 21 -4.65 5.62 3.73
CA ILE A 21 -5.09 5.47 5.13
C ILE A 21 -6.14 4.34 5.23
N GLY A 22 -7.15 4.35 4.37
CA GLY A 22 -8.19 3.32 4.35
C GLY A 22 -7.62 1.92 4.10
N HIS A 23 -6.69 1.78 3.15
CA HIS A 23 -6.02 0.50 2.87
C HIS A 23 -5.21 -0.01 4.07
N LEU A 24 -4.51 0.88 4.78
CA LEU A 24 -3.77 0.53 5.99
C LEU A 24 -4.69 -0.06 7.08
N PHE A 25 -5.83 0.58 7.34
CA PHE A 25 -6.81 0.10 8.32
C PHE A 25 -7.43 -1.23 7.92
N ILE A 26 -7.79 -1.39 6.64
CA ILE A 26 -8.37 -2.64 6.13
C ILE A 26 -7.35 -3.78 6.22
N ALA A 27 -6.08 -3.54 5.87
CA ALA A 27 -5.00 -4.53 5.96
C ALA A 27 -4.75 -4.96 7.42
N MET A 28 -4.66 -4.01 8.36
CA MET A 28 -4.52 -4.31 9.78
C MET A 28 -5.73 -5.09 10.33
N ALA A 29 -6.95 -4.70 9.96
CA ALA A 29 -8.15 -5.42 10.36
C ALA A 29 -8.17 -6.85 9.80
N CYS A 30 -7.77 -7.04 8.54
CA CYS A 30 -7.62 -8.37 7.95
C CYS A 30 -6.56 -9.21 8.68
N ALA A 31 -5.40 -8.63 9.01
CA ALA A 31 -4.33 -9.33 9.74
C ALA A 31 -4.74 -9.74 11.16
N LEU A 32 -5.55 -8.91 11.83
CA LEU A 32 -6.13 -9.23 13.13
C LEU A 32 -7.22 -10.30 13.02
N ILE A 33 -8.12 -10.21 12.03
CA ILE A 33 -9.28 -11.08 11.90
C ILE A 33 -8.91 -12.46 11.34
N ILE A 34 -8.09 -12.51 10.29
CA ILE A 34 -7.73 -13.75 9.60
C ILE A 34 -6.66 -14.51 10.41
N THR A 35 -5.65 -13.79 10.89
CA THR A 35 -4.46 -14.40 11.48
C THR A 35 -4.49 -14.39 13.01
N GLY A 36 -5.35 -13.58 13.64
CA GLY A 36 -5.35 -13.38 15.10
C GLY A 36 -4.07 -12.70 15.62
N ALA A 37 -3.26 -12.13 14.72
CA ALA A 37 -1.96 -11.56 15.07
C ALA A 37 -2.14 -10.32 15.94
N ALA A 38 -1.33 -10.15 16.98
CA ALA A 38 -1.41 -8.97 17.81
C ALA A 38 -1.18 -7.69 16.97
N LEU A 39 -1.84 -6.60 17.32
CA LEU A 39 -1.82 -5.34 16.55
C LEU A 39 -0.40 -4.80 16.34
N ASN A 40 0.50 -5.06 17.30
CA ASN A 40 1.93 -4.76 17.19
C ASN A 40 2.61 -5.55 16.05
N LEU A 41 2.32 -6.84 15.89
CA LEU A 41 2.87 -7.65 14.80
C LEU A 41 2.31 -7.19 13.45
N ALA A 42 1.02 -6.87 13.36
CA ALA A 42 0.41 -6.36 12.13
C ALA A 42 0.97 -4.98 11.72
N ALA A 43 1.30 -4.11 12.68
CA ALA A 43 1.92 -2.82 12.41
C ALA A 43 3.37 -2.97 11.92
N ILE A 44 4.12 -3.91 12.49
CA ILE A 44 5.47 -4.25 12.04
C ILE A 44 5.41 -4.80 10.61
N ASP A 45 4.51 -5.74 10.35
CA ASP A 45 4.29 -6.34 9.02
C ASP A 45 3.97 -5.27 7.96
N ALA A 46 3.08 -4.33 8.26
CA ALA A 46 2.72 -3.22 7.36
C ALA A 46 3.90 -2.30 6.96
N ILE A 47 4.99 -2.28 7.73
CA ILE A 47 6.21 -1.51 7.42
C ILE A 47 7.26 -2.40 6.76
N ILE A 48 7.44 -3.62 7.26
CA ILE A 48 8.48 -4.54 6.82
C ILE A 48 8.16 -5.12 5.44
N GLU A 49 6.89 -5.43 5.16
CA GLU A 49 6.45 -5.98 3.87
C GLU A 49 6.81 -5.08 2.67
N PRO A 50 6.52 -3.75 2.68
CA PRO A 50 6.95 -2.88 1.58
C PRO A 50 8.47 -2.70 1.50
N LEU A 51 9.21 -2.78 2.61
CA LEU A 51 10.68 -2.71 2.61
C LEU A 51 11.31 -3.94 1.96
N ILE A 52 10.86 -5.13 2.34
CA ILE A 52 11.34 -6.39 1.77
C ILE A 52 10.95 -6.48 0.29
N ASN A 53 9.72 -6.11 -0.06
CA ASN A 53 9.27 -6.10 -1.45
C ASN A 53 10.06 -5.09 -2.30
N GLY A 54 10.38 -3.91 -1.75
CA GLY A 54 11.24 -2.92 -2.42
C GLY A 54 12.68 -3.41 -2.61
N PHE A 55 13.25 -4.06 -1.60
CA PHE A 55 14.58 -4.66 -1.69
C PHE A 55 14.61 -5.81 -2.71
N TRP A 56 13.59 -6.67 -2.70
CA TRP A 56 13.44 -7.75 -3.67
C TRP A 56 13.26 -7.22 -5.09
N PHE A 57 12.46 -6.17 -5.28
CA PHE A 57 12.31 -5.49 -6.57
C PHE A 57 13.65 -4.91 -7.06
N TYR A 58 14.43 -4.28 -6.19
CA TYR A 58 15.77 -3.78 -6.54
C TYR A 58 16.73 -4.92 -6.91
N ALA A 59 16.73 -6.02 -6.14
CA ALA A 59 17.53 -7.20 -6.43
C ALA A 59 17.13 -7.85 -7.77
N LEU A 60 15.83 -7.97 -8.06
CA LEU A 60 15.32 -8.46 -9.34
C LEU A 60 15.70 -7.53 -10.50
N HIS A 61 15.59 -6.21 -10.33
CA HIS A 61 15.97 -5.24 -11.34
C HIS A 61 17.48 -5.26 -11.62
N GLY A 62 18.31 -5.51 -10.60
CA GLY A 62 19.75 -5.69 -10.77
C GLY A 62 20.12 -7.02 -11.43
N LEU A 63 19.39 -8.10 -11.14
CA LEU A 63 19.67 -9.46 -11.62
C LEU A 63 19.11 -9.72 -13.03
N GLY A 64 17.98 -9.11 -13.38
CA GLY A 64 17.38 -9.14 -14.70
C GLY A 64 17.29 -7.73 -15.25
N ARG A 65 18.20 -7.35 -16.17
CA ARG A 65 18.02 -6.15 -17.00
C ARG A 65 16.76 -6.30 -17.86
N ILE A 66 15.61 -5.84 -17.36
CA ILE A 66 14.41 -5.45 -18.10
C ILE A 66 13.83 -4.22 -17.40
#